data_AF-A0A517XLL8-F1
#
_entry.id   AF-A0A517XLL8-F1
#
_cell.length_a   1.000
_cell.length_b   1.000
_cell.length_c   1.000
_cell.angle_alpha   90.00
_cell.angle_beta   90.00
_cell.angle_gamma   90.00
#
_symmetry.space_group_name_H-M   'P 1'
#
loop_
_entity.id
_entity.type
_entity.pdbx_description
1 polymer ?
#
loop_
_entity_poly.entity_id
_entity_poly.type
_entity_poly.pdbx_seq_one_letter_code
_entity_poly.pdbx_strand_id
1 'polypeptide(L)'
;MAQLPSPEEPFGEVNVYPQPDGSVRVVATILMEPDIEGARAGLALDGSASMQKMYGAKGPVSPLFRAAAGGVNFVEPVARKMAEYLARFASDGQVHLAYWACSPDGSKVEPIGPVTEAAAATLKVGGPKQWGRQTQLLPPVRHFVEGVFAGARWAVAVFVTDGVIEDLEAVKDYCRAFARRVARGEQGFVKLVLLGVGEEVDEGQMEELDDMFEESELRDPAGNPIDLWDHKLASEMKSLHEIFAEVVSDNVVVADWGTVLVGGRAVHTYADGLPARLRFTLPAGSTAFTLDFPGGRVTQDLRDGLTR
;
A
#
# COMPACT_ATOMS: atom_id res chain seq x y z
N MET A 1 -2.61 17.46 5.73
CA MET A 1 -2.79 16.97 4.35
C MET A 1 -4.03 16.10 4.38
N ALA A 2 -4.73 15.89 3.26
CA ALA A 2 -5.80 14.90 3.20
C ALA A 2 -5.71 14.08 1.91
N GLN A 3 -5.54 12.77 2.06
CA GLN A 3 -5.68 11.81 0.97
C GLN A 3 -7.15 11.56 0.69
N LEU A 4 -7.55 11.56 -0.58
CA LEU A 4 -8.90 11.21 -0.97
C LEU A 4 -9.10 9.68 -0.89
N PRO A 5 -10.17 9.21 -0.25
CA PRO A 5 -10.45 7.76 -0.12
C PRO A 5 -10.88 7.13 -1.44
N SER A 6 -11.30 7.92 -2.43
CA SER A 6 -11.79 7.41 -3.71
C SER A 6 -11.36 8.29 -4.87
N PRO A 7 -10.13 8.12 -5.36
CA PRO A 7 -9.70 8.71 -6.62
C PRO A 7 -10.54 8.21 -7.81
N GLU A 8 -10.75 9.09 -8.78
CA GLU A 8 -11.35 8.77 -10.07
C GLU A 8 -10.29 8.25 -11.04
N GLU A 9 -10.59 7.20 -11.81
CA GLU A 9 -9.64 6.72 -12.82
C GLU A 9 -9.32 7.81 -13.86
N PRO A 10 -8.04 8.03 -14.19
CA PRO A 10 -6.90 7.12 -13.99
C PRO A 10 -6.06 7.42 -12.74
N PHE A 11 -6.53 8.23 -11.80
CA PHE A 11 -5.75 8.55 -10.59
C PHE A 11 -5.67 7.36 -9.64
N GLY A 12 -4.51 7.16 -9.04
CA GLY A 12 -4.28 6.14 -8.01
C GLY A 12 -4.31 6.71 -6.61
N GLU A 13 -3.96 7.98 -6.49
CA GLU A 13 -3.89 8.72 -5.24
C GLU A 13 -4.07 10.20 -5.56
N VAL A 14 -4.76 10.89 -4.67
CA VAL A 14 -4.96 12.34 -4.77
C VAL A 14 -4.83 12.91 -3.37
N ASN A 15 -3.75 13.67 -3.16
CA ASN A 15 -3.42 14.34 -1.93
C ASN A 15 -3.72 15.83 -2.03
N VAL A 16 -4.48 16.32 -1.05
CA VAL A 16 -5.00 17.68 -1.00
C VAL A 16 -4.32 18.44 0.15
N TYR A 17 -3.80 19.62 -0.16
CA TYR A 17 -3.14 20.51 0.79
C TYR A 17 -3.82 21.89 0.77
N PRO A 18 -4.88 22.11 1.58
CA PRO A 18 -5.48 23.42 1.75
C PRO A 18 -4.43 24.46 2.18
N GLN A 19 -4.46 25.65 1.60
CA GLN A 19 -3.52 26.73 1.89
C GLN A 19 -4.20 27.89 2.65
N PRO A 20 -3.46 28.69 3.43
CA PRO A 20 -4.03 29.82 4.18
C PRO A 20 -4.71 30.90 3.33
N ASP A 21 -4.32 31.03 2.05
CA ASP A 21 -4.92 31.97 1.09
C ASP A 21 -6.20 31.42 0.42
N GLY A 22 -6.64 30.23 0.84
CA GLY A 22 -7.79 29.52 0.30
C GLY A 22 -7.49 28.71 -0.95
N SER A 23 -6.30 28.83 -1.55
CA SER A 23 -5.87 27.97 -2.64
C SER A 23 -5.66 26.53 -2.17
N VAL A 24 -5.58 25.61 -3.13
CA VAL A 24 -5.44 24.17 -2.82
C VAL A 24 -4.29 23.62 -3.64
N ARG A 25 -3.20 23.22 -2.99
CA ARG A 25 -2.16 22.44 -3.67
C ARG A 25 -2.62 20.99 -3.76
N VAL A 26 -2.48 20.41 -4.94
CA VAL A 26 -2.85 19.02 -5.22
C VAL A 26 -1.63 18.27 -5.74
N VAL A 27 -1.44 17.07 -5.20
CA VAL A 27 -0.51 16.07 -5.73
C VAL A 27 -1.36 14.87 -6.12
N ALA A 28 -1.29 14.45 -7.38
CA ALA A 28 -2.06 13.30 -7.86
C ALA A 28 -1.15 12.34 -8.63
N THR A 29 -1.36 11.03 -8.49
CA THR A 29 -0.60 10.01 -9.24
C THR A 29 -1.51 9.31 -10.23
N ILE A 30 -0.99 8.99 -11.42
CA ILE A 30 -1.67 8.18 -12.44
C ILE A 30 -1.34 6.72 -12.15
N LEU A 31 -2.39 5.88 -12.06
CA LEU A 31 -2.23 4.45 -11.82
C LEU A 31 -1.39 3.80 -12.90
N MET A 32 -0.25 3.28 -12.50
CA MET A 32 0.58 2.42 -13.33
C MET A 32 1.41 1.48 -12.48
N GLU A 33 1.68 0.30 -13.03
CA GLU A 33 2.71 -0.58 -12.49
C GLU A 33 4.08 -0.06 -12.95
N PRO A 34 5.01 0.24 -12.02
CA PRO A 34 6.34 0.70 -12.39
C PRO A 34 7.19 -0.47 -12.90
N ASP A 35 8.05 -0.20 -13.88
CA ASP A 35 9.08 -1.17 -14.32
C ASP A 35 10.36 -0.93 -13.51
N ILE A 36 10.63 -1.80 -12.54
CA ILE A 36 11.76 -1.66 -11.61
C ILE A 36 12.67 -2.88 -11.71
N GLU A 37 13.85 -2.68 -12.30
CA GLU A 37 14.85 -3.73 -12.46
C GLU A 37 15.34 -4.26 -11.10
N GLY A 38 15.29 -5.58 -10.93
CA GLY A 38 15.77 -6.27 -9.74
C GLY A 38 14.85 -6.15 -8.53
N ALA A 39 13.60 -5.72 -8.73
CA ALA A 39 12.60 -5.66 -7.68
C ALA A 39 12.31 -7.05 -7.09
N ARG A 40 12.23 -7.12 -5.76
CA ARG A 40 11.75 -8.30 -5.02
C ARG A 40 10.40 -8.01 -4.37
N ALA A 41 9.58 -9.05 -4.21
CA ALA A 41 8.27 -8.91 -3.58
C ALA A 41 8.07 -9.87 -2.40
N GLY A 42 7.33 -9.39 -1.39
CA GLY A 42 6.91 -10.13 -0.22
C GLY A 42 5.43 -9.95 0.07
N LEU A 43 4.81 -10.96 0.67
CA LEU A 43 3.43 -10.90 1.14
C LEU A 43 3.34 -11.57 2.51
N ALA A 44 2.94 -10.78 3.50
CA ALA A 44 2.76 -11.19 4.89
C ALA A 44 1.26 -11.28 5.20
N LEU A 45 0.83 -12.41 5.75
CA LEU A 45 -0.56 -12.65 6.11
C LEU A 45 -0.70 -12.70 7.63
N ASP A 46 -1.55 -11.84 8.21
CA ASP A 46 -1.71 -11.77 9.66
C ASP A 46 -2.31 -13.06 10.23
N GLY A 47 -1.60 -13.65 11.17
CA GLY A 47 -1.91 -14.88 11.89
C GLY A 47 -2.32 -14.64 13.36
N SER A 48 -2.72 -13.42 13.70
CA SER A 48 -3.28 -13.06 15.00
C SER A 48 -4.67 -13.67 15.22
N ALA A 49 -5.07 -13.81 16.49
CA ALA A 49 -6.36 -14.37 16.84
C ALA A 49 -7.55 -13.54 16.34
N SER A 50 -7.40 -12.22 16.19
CA SER A 50 -8.45 -11.34 15.66
C SER A 50 -8.79 -11.68 14.21
N MET A 51 -7.77 -12.04 13.42
CA MET A 51 -7.92 -12.44 12.02
C MET A 51 -8.55 -13.82 11.80
N GLN A 52 -8.66 -14.69 12.82
CA GLN A 52 -9.13 -16.08 12.65
C GLN A 52 -10.44 -16.21 11.86
N LYS A 53 -11.42 -15.37 12.17
CA LYS A 53 -12.74 -15.41 11.52
C LYS A 53 -12.62 -15.14 10.01
N MET A 54 -11.68 -14.28 9.60
CA MET A 54 -11.45 -13.91 8.21
C MET A 54 -10.90 -15.05 7.37
N TYR A 55 -10.20 -16.01 7.98
CA TYR A 55 -9.75 -17.23 7.31
C TYR A 55 -10.84 -18.31 7.19
N GLY A 56 -12.09 -17.98 7.56
CA GLY A 56 -13.17 -18.96 7.64
C GLY A 56 -12.96 -19.97 8.78
N ALA A 57 -12.07 -19.66 9.73
CA ALA A 57 -11.83 -20.53 10.87
C ALA A 57 -13.07 -20.53 11.76
N LYS A 58 -13.56 -21.73 12.03
CA LYS A 58 -14.64 -21.97 12.98
C LYS A 58 -14.00 -21.85 14.35
N GLY A 59 -14.49 -20.95 15.21
CA GLY A 59 -14.21 -21.02 16.65
C GLY A 59 -14.56 -22.42 17.20
N PRO A 60 -14.38 -22.73 18.50
CA PRO A 60 -14.76 -24.03 19.04
C PRO A 60 -16.28 -24.26 18.89
N VAL A 61 -16.69 -24.91 17.80
CA VAL A 61 -18.09 -25.28 17.52
C VAL A 61 -18.28 -26.75 17.85
N SER A 62 -19.37 -27.03 18.57
CA SER A 62 -19.80 -28.40 18.88
C SER A 62 -19.80 -29.28 17.62
N PRO A 63 -19.38 -30.56 17.71
CA PRO A 63 -19.40 -31.51 16.59
C PRO A 63 -20.75 -31.60 15.85
N LEU A 64 -21.86 -31.29 16.55
CA LEU A 64 -23.22 -31.27 16.02
C LEU A 64 -23.49 -30.16 14.97
N PHE A 65 -22.75 -29.05 15.00
CA PHE A 65 -22.99 -27.89 14.11
C PHE A 65 -21.83 -27.63 13.14
N ARG A 66 -20.90 -28.59 13.04
CA ARG A 66 -19.69 -28.49 12.18
C ARG A 66 -20.02 -28.31 10.70
N ALA A 67 -21.16 -28.83 10.22
CA ALA A 67 -21.60 -28.66 8.83
C ALA A 67 -22.22 -27.28 8.53
N ALA A 68 -22.86 -26.65 9.53
CA ALA A 68 -23.46 -25.32 9.39
C ALA A 68 -22.44 -24.17 9.54
N ALA A 69 -21.31 -24.43 10.19
CA ALA A 69 -20.30 -23.41 10.48
C ALA A 69 -19.34 -23.13 9.32
N GLY A 70 -19.69 -23.41 8.06
CA GLY A 70 -18.82 -23.19 6.90
C GLY A 70 -18.63 -21.70 6.61
N GLY A 71 -17.72 -21.04 7.32
CA GLY A 71 -17.35 -19.65 7.04
C GLY A 71 -16.63 -19.53 5.71
N VAL A 72 -16.92 -18.46 4.97
CA VAL A 72 -16.16 -18.07 3.78
C VAL A 72 -14.78 -17.58 4.24
N ASN A 73 -13.73 -18.04 3.60
CA ASN A 73 -12.38 -17.53 3.83
C ASN A 73 -12.18 -16.30 2.93
N PHE A 74 -12.18 -15.13 3.54
CA PHE A 74 -12.02 -13.85 2.86
C PHE A 74 -10.56 -13.52 2.58
N VAL A 75 -9.62 -14.07 3.35
CA VAL A 75 -8.18 -13.84 3.16
C VAL A 75 -7.63 -14.59 1.95
N GLU A 76 -8.07 -15.83 1.72
CA GLU A 76 -7.59 -16.67 0.61
C GLU A 76 -7.69 -16.00 -0.78
N PRO A 77 -8.85 -15.46 -1.22
CA PRO A 77 -8.93 -14.81 -2.53
C PRO A 77 -8.04 -13.57 -2.64
N VAL A 78 -7.95 -12.75 -1.59
CA VAL A 78 -7.08 -11.57 -1.54
C VAL A 78 -5.61 -11.99 -1.64
N ALA A 79 -5.19 -12.95 -0.81
CA ALA A 79 -3.83 -13.45 -0.79
C ALA A 79 -3.42 -14.09 -2.12
N ARG A 80 -4.30 -14.85 -2.78
CA ARG A 80 -4.02 -15.41 -4.12
C ARG A 80 -3.82 -14.32 -5.16
N LYS A 81 -4.74 -13.37 -5.23
CA LYS A 81 -4.69 -12.28 -6.22
C LYS A 81 -3.45 -11.41 -6.02
N MET A 82 -3.15 -11.07 -4.77
CA MET A 82 -1.96 -10.29 -4.44
C MET A 82 -0.68 -11.09 -4.72
N ALA A 83 -0.63 -12.38 -4.39
CA ALA A 83 0.53 -13.21 -4.67
C ALA A 83 0.78 -13.40 -6.18
N GLU A 84 -0.28 -13.62 -6.97
CA GLU A 84 -0.21 -13.67 -8.44
C GLU A 84 0.38 -12.36 -9.00
N TYR A 85 -0.12 -11.23 -8.51
CA TYR A 85 0.27 -9.90 -8.95
C TYR A 85 1.72 -9.59 -8.60
N LEU A 86 2.09 -9.73 -7.34
CA LEU A 86 3.44 -9.47 -6.85
C LEU A 86 4.49 -10.41 -7.47
N ALA A 87 4.15 -11.68 -7.72
CA ALA A 87 5.04 -12.60 -8.41
C ALA A 87 5.27 -12.21 -9.88
N ARG A 88 4.28 -11.61 -10.54
CA ARG A 88 4.43 -11.08 -11.92
C ARG A 88 5.32 -9.84 -11.95
N PHE A 89 5.17 -8.97 -10.95
CA PHE A 89 5.95 -7.75 -10.81
C PHE A 89 7.42 -8.02 -10.43
N ALA A 90 7.67 -8.97 -9.52
CA ALA A 90 9.02 -9.27 -9.06
C ALA A 90 9.92 -9.76 -10.20
N SER A 91 11.16 -9.27 -10.25
CA SER A 91 12.10 -9.59 -11.34
C SER A 91 12.54 -11.05 -11.37
N ASP A 92 12.41 -11.79 -10.26
CA ASP A 92 12.68 -13.23 -10.18
C ASP A 92 11.43 -14.10 -10.41
N GLY A 93 10.27 -13.49 -10.68
CA GLY A 93 9.00 -14.17 -10.92
C GLY A 93 8.38 -14.78 -9.65
N GLN A 94 8.82 -14.35 -8.46
CA GLN A 94 8.43 -14.93 -7.18
C GLN A 94 8.03 -13.88 -6.14
N VAL A 95 7.02 -14.21 -5.34
CA VAL A 95 6.69 -13.48 -4.11
C VAL A 95 7.00 -14.35 -2.90
N HIS A 96 7.71 -13.81 -1.92
CA HIS A 96 7.99 -14.52 -0.67
C HIS A 96 6.82 -14.39 0.29
N LEU A 97 6.22 -15.52 0.65
CA LEU A 97 5.01 -15.57 1.47
C LEU A 97 5.34 -15.98 2.92
N ALA A 98 4.70 -15.33 3.89
CA ALA A 98 4.81 -15.71 5.30
C ALA A 98 3.52 -15.39 6.07
N TYR A 99 3.24 -16.17 7.13
CA TYR A 99 2.33 -15.72 8.19
C TYR A 99 3.11 -14.96 9.26
N TRP A 100 2.47 -13.99 9.91
CA TRP A 100 3.05 -13.26 11.04
C TRP A 100 2.12 -13.26 12.25
N ALA A 101 2.56 -12.73 13.39
CA ALA A 101 1.85 -12.87 14.66
C ALA A 101 1.54 -14.34 15.03
N CYS A 102 2.47 -15.28 14.76
CA CYS A 102 2.25 -16.72 14.87
C CYS A 102 2.64 -17.33 16.24
N SER A 103 2.63 -16.53 17.30
CA SER A 103 2.97 -16.94 18.67
C SER A 103 2.16 -16.15 19.70
N PRO A 104 2.03 -16.62 20.96
CA PRO A 104 1.22 -15.93 21.96
C PRO A 104 1.64 -14.48 22.20
N ASP A 105 2.93 -14.18 22.07
CA ASP A 105 3.52 -12.83 22.17
C ASP A 105 3.59 -12.11 20.82
N GLY A 106 3.05 -12.67 19.73
CA GLY A 106 3.06 -12.07 18.39
C GLY A 106 4.41 -12.05 17.66
N SER A 107 5.51 -12.40 18.34
CA SER A 107 6.87 -12.20 17.83
C SER A 107 7.29 -13.15 16.69
N LYS A 108 6.54 -14.24 16.46
CA LYS A 108 6.92 -15.29 15.51
C LYS A 108 6.38 -15.05 14.10
N VAL A 109 7.28 -15.18 13.13
CA VAL A 109 6.96 -15.30 11.70
C VAL A 109 6.99 -16.78 11.31
N GLU A 110 6.03 -17.22 10.52
CA GLU A 110 6.01 -18.55 9.89
C GLU A 110 6.20 -18.40 8.37
N PRO A 111 7.43 -18.56 7.87
CA PRO A 111 7.68 -18.50 6.43
C PRO A 111 7.00 -19.66 5.70
N ILE A 112 6.32 -19.35 4.60
CA ILE A 112 5.78 -20.34 3.65
C ILE A 112 6.81 -20.56 2.53
N GLY A 113 7.43 -19.48 2.06
CA GLY A 113 8.48 -19.50 1.04
C GLY A 113 8.08 -18.76 -0.24
N PRO A 114 8.95 -18.80 -1.27
CA PRO A 114 8.66 -18.16 -2.54
C PRO A 114 7.54 -18.89 -3.30
N VAL A 115 6.66 -18.12 -3.91
CA VAL A 115 5.52 -18.59 -4.70
C VAL A 115 5.55 -17.89 -6.06
N THR A 116 5.41 -18.66 -7.14
CA THR A 116 5.29 -18.12 -8.51
C THR A 116 3.83 -17.77 -8.82
N GLU A 117 3.60 -17.00 -9.89
CA GLU A 117 2.23 -16.70 -10.37
C GLU A 117 1.37 -17.97 -10.51
N ALA A 118 1.90 -19.01 -11.16
CA ALA A 118 1.18 -20.26 -11.36
C ALA A 118 0.86 -21.00 -10.05
N ALA A 119 1.78 -20.97 -9.07
CA ALA A 119 1.56 -21.58 -7.76
C ALA A 119 0.56 -20.78 -6.92
N ALA A 120 0.57 -19.44 -7.02
CA ALA A 120 -0.32 -18.54 -6.30
C ALA A 120 -1.81 -18.82 -6.61
N ALA A 121 -2.14 -19.11 -7.87
CA ALA A 121 -3.52 -19.39 -8.29
C ALA A 121 -4.19 -20.58 -7.56
N THR A 122 -3.38 -21.52 -7.05
CA THR A 122 -3.88 -22.72 -6.36
C THR A 122 -3.48 -22.76 -4.87
N LEU A 123 -2.82 -21.71 -4.38
CA LEU A 123 -2.34 -21.58 -3.01
C LEU A 123 -3.48 -21.81 -2.00
N LYS A 124 -3.24 -22.65 -0.99
CA LYS A 124 -4.17 -22.84 0.12
C LYS A 124 -3.79 -21.94 1.28
N VAL A 125 -4.72 -21.11 1.72
CA VAL A 125 -4.49 -20.09 2.74
C VAL A 125 -5.38 -20.41 3.94
N GLY A 126 -4.92 -21.32 4.80
CA GLY A 126 -5.71 -21.81 5.95
C GLY A 126 -5.47 -21.07 7.26
N GLY A 127 -4.51 -20.15 7.30
CA GLY A 127 -3.98 -19.53 8.51
C GLY A 127 -2.71 -20.23 9.03
N PRO A 128 -2.07 -19.68 10.07
CA PRO A 128 -0.82 -20.19 10.62
C PRO A 128 -1.01 -21.52 11.38
N LYS A 129 0.10 -22.22 11.67
CA LYS A 129 0.08 -23.41 12.54
C LYS A 129 -0.34 -23.08 13.97
N GLN A 130 0.04 -21.90 14.44
CA GLN A 130 -0.30 -21.39 15.75
C GLN A 130 -0.72 -19.92 15.62
N TRP A 131 -1.94 -19.64 16.07
CA TRP A 131 -2.46 -18.27 16.10
C TRP A 131 -1.86 -17.48 17.26
N GLY A 132 -1.54 -16.21 17.01
CA GLY A 132 -1.04 -15.32 18.04
C GLY A 132 -2.14 -14.71 18.90
N ARG A 133 -1.75 -14.20 20.07
CA ARG A 133 -2.64 -13.41 20.94
C ARG A 133 -2.31 -11.92 20.92
N GLN A 134 -1.15 -11.57 20.37
CA GLN A 134 -0.70 -10.22 20.14
C GLN A 134 -0.35 -10.06 18.67
N THR A 135 -0.52 -8.85 18.15
CA THR A 135 -0.26 -8.53 16.75
C THR A 135 0.98 -7.63 16.66
N GLN A 136 2.18 -8.26 16.55
CA GLN A 136 3.46 -7.56 16.43
C GLN A 136 3.91 -7.50 14.97
N LEU A 137 4.01 -6.29 14.41
CA LEU A 137 4.34 -6.01 13.01
C LEU A 137 5.86 -5.87 12.78
N LEU A 138 6.66 -5.51 13.79
CA LEU A 138 8.11 -5.39 13.61
C LEU A 138 8.79 -6.71 13.20
N PRO A 139 8.43 -7.89 13.75
CA PRO A 139 9.01 -9.16 13.34
C PRO A 139 8.89 -9.46 11.83
N PRO A 140 7.70 -9.40 11.19
CA PRO A 140 7.62 -9.63 9.75
C PRO A 140 8.28 -8.51 8.92
N VAL A 141 8.25 -7.24 9.37
CA VAL A 141 8.99 -6.16 8.70
C VAL A 141 10.49 -6.49 8.64
N ARG A 142 11.10 -6.92 9.76
CA ARG A 142 12.51 -7.34 9.77
C ARG A 142 12.75 -8.60 8.94
N HIS A 143 11.86 -9.59 9.00
CA HIS A 143 11.97 -10.81 8.19
C HIS A 143 12.12 -10.49 6.70
N PHE A 144 11.30 -9.58 6.19
CA PHE A 144 11.36 -9.15 4.79
C PHE A 144 12.56 -8.25 4.53
N VAL A 145 12.72 -7.15 5.27
CA VAL A 145 13.76 -6.15 4.99
C VAL A 145 15.17 -6.70 5.19
N GLU A 146 15.42 -7.41 6.30
CA GLU A 146 16.77 -7.89 6.64
C GLU A 146 17.08 -9.27 6.06
N GLY A 147 16.04 -10.06 5.77
CA GLY A 147 16.17 -11.42 5.25
C GLY A 147 15.91 -11.50 3.76
N VAL A 148 14.63 -11.48 3.37
CA VAL A 148 14.18 -11.71 1.98
C VAL A 148 14.75 -10.68 1.00
N PHE A 149 14.76 -9.41 1.40
CA PHE A 149 15.18 -8.29 0.56
C PHE A 149 16.66 -7.91 0.74
N ALA A 150 17.42 -8.71 1.48
CA ALA A 150 18.84 -8.47 1.65
C ALA A 150 19.54 -8.35 0.28
N GLY A 151 20.19 -7.20 0.06
CA GLY A 151 20.90 -6.87 -1.17
C GLY A 151 20.03 -6.50 -2.37
N ALA A 152 18.70 -6.46 -2.22
CA ALA A 152 17.83 -5.91 -3.25
C ALA A 152 18.03 -4.39 -3.35
N ARG A 153 18.00 -3.85 -4.57
CA ARG A 153 18.05 -2.39 -4.79
C ARG A 153 16.69 -1.73 -4.55
N TRP A 154 15.64 -2.50 -4.78
CA TRP A 154 14.27 -2.10 -4.58
C TRP A 154 13.44 -3.33 -4.17
N ALA A 155 12.50 -3.18 -3.25
CA ALA A 155 11.55 -4.24 -2.93
C ALA A 155 10.21 -3.68 -2.46
N VAL A 156 9.18 -4.52 -2.49
CA VAL A 156 7.86 -4.23 -1.92
C VAL A 156 7.40 -5.38 -1.03
N ALA A 157 6.81 -5.08 0.13
CA ALA A 157 6.09 -6.05 0.94
C ALA A 157 4.68 -5.57 1.27
N VAL A 158 3.68 -6.43 1.03
CA VAL A 158 2.29 -6.18 1.42
C VAL A 158 1.96 -6.98 2.69
N PHE A 159 1.34 -6.34 3.67
CA PHE A 159 0.94 -6.91 4.95
C PHE A 159 -0.58 -6.90 5.05
N VAL A 160 -1.20 -8.08 4.92
CA VAL A 160 -2.64 -8.25 5.07
C VAL A 160 -2.99 -8.35 6.54
N THR A 161 -3.86 -7.47 7.04
CA THR A 161 -4.20 -7.35 8.47
C THR A 161 -5.61 -6.77 8.67
N ASP A 162 -6.12 -6.82 9.90
CA ASP A 162 -7.27 -6.04 10.37
C ASP A 162 -6.85 -4.70 11.01
N GLY A 163 -5.58 -4.32 10.93
CA GLY A 163 -5.08 -2.99 11.32
C GLY A 163 -4.63 -2.89 12.77
N VAL A 164 -4.87 -3.90 13.62
CA VAL A 164 -4.43 -3.88 15.02
C VAL A 164 -2.92 -4.16 15.10
N ILE A 165 -2.15 -3.19 15.61
CA ILE A 165 -0.69 -3.25 15.73
C ILE A 165 -0.28 -2.86 17.16
N GLU A 166 0.25 -3.81 17.92
CA GLU A 166 0.61 -3.61 19.33
C GLU A 166 2.01 -3.03 19.55
N ASP A 167 2.90 -3.13 18.55
CA ASP A 167 4.30 -2.68 18.61
C ASP A 167 4.59 -1.48 17.69
N LEU A 168 3.57 -0.64 17.45
CA LEU A 168 3.58 0.47 16.49
C LEU A 168 4.80 1.40 16.63
N GLU A 169 5.13 1.83 17.85
CA GLU A 169 6.29 2.70 18.10
C GLU A 169 7.63 2.01 17.78
N ALA A 170 7.73 0.71 18.04
CA ALA A 170 8.94 -0.05 17.70
C ALA A 170 9.10 -0.21 16.18
N VAL A 171 7.99 -0.35 15.45
CA VAL A 171 7.97 -0.31 13.98
C VAL A 171 8.43 1.06 13.48
N LYS A 172 7.87 2.15 14.01
CA LYS A 172 8.23 3.52 13.62
C LYS A 172 9.71 3.81 13.86
N ASP A 173 10.25 3.42 15.01
CA ASP A 173 11.67 3.59 15.32
C ASP A 173 12.59 2.80 14.38
N TYR A 174 12.22 1.56 14.08
CA TYR A 174 12.94 0.75 13.11
C TYR A 174 12.90 1.39 11.71
N CYS A 175 11.72 1.82 11.24
CA CYS A 175 11.54 2.42 9.92
C CYS A 175 12.31 3.73 9.79
N ARG A 176 12.32 4.60 10.81
CA ARG A 176 13.16 5.82 10.83
C ARG A 176 14.65 5.48 10.71
N ALA A 177 15.12 4.46 11.41
CA ALA A 177 16.51 4.01 11.31
C ALA A 177 16.84 3.43 9.93
N PHE A 178 15.92 2.66 9.35
CA PHE A 178 16.05 2.09 8.01
C PHE A 178 16.04 3.17 6.93
N ALA A 179 15.10 4.12 6.95
CA ALA A 179 15.02 5.25 6.03
C ALA A 179 16.32 6.06 6.00
N ARG A 180 16.96 6.29 7.15
CA ARG A 180 18.28 6.94 7.21
C ARG A 180 19.38 6.12 6.53
N ARG A 181 19.33 4.78 6.56
CA ARG A 181 20.27 3.92 5.82
C ARG A 181 20.02 4.00 4.31
N VAL A 182 18.76 4.01 3.89
CA VAL A 182 18.37 4.22 2.49
C VAL A 182 18.86 5.58 1.99
N ALA A 183 18.67 6.65 2.77
CA ALA A 183 19.14 8.01 2.44
C ALA A 183 20.66 8.09 2.21
N ARG A 184 21.44 7.26 2.93
CA ARG A 184 22.89 7.15 2.76
C ARG A 184 23.32 6.19 1.65
N GLY A 185 22.38 5.54 0.97
CA GLY A 185 22.66 4.52 -0.04
C GLY A 185 23.23 3.21 0.52
N GLU A 186 23.11 2.97 1.83
CA GLU A 186 23.60 1.76 2.50
C GLU A 186 22.66 0.55 2.31
N GLN A 187 21.41 0.82 1.94
CA GLN A 187 20.35 -0.16 1.69
C GLN A 187 19.52 0.29 0.49
N GLY A 188 18.95 -0.68 -0.22
CA GLY A 188 17.93 -0.42 -1.24
C GLY A 188 16.63 0.09 -0.63
N PHE A 189 15.83 0.76 -1.44
CA PHE A 189 14.52 1.25 -1.01
C PHE A 189 13.54 0.07 -0.86
N VAL A 190 12.67 0.13 0.16
CA VAL A 190 11.62 -0.88 0.36
C VAL A 190 10.31 -0.15 0.60
N LYS A 191 9.31 -0.43 -0.23
CA LYS A 191 7.92 -0.02 0.02
C LYS A 191 7.22 -1.08 0.85
N LEU A 192 6.53 -0.66 1.90
CA LEU A 192 5.76 -1.50 2.80
C LEU A 192 4.30 -1.04 2.68
N VAL A 193 3.37 -1.96 2.50
CA VAL A 193 1.95 -1.62 2.29
C VAL A 193 1.09 -2.39 3.28
N LEU A 194 0.29 -1.68 4.07
CA LEU A 194 -0.74 -2.29 4.91
C LEU A 194 -2.01 -2.46 4.09
N LEU A 195 -2.49 -3.70 3.96
CA LEU A 195 -3.74 -4.02 3.28
C LEU A 195 -4.78 -4.47 4.31
N GLY A 196 -5.68 -3.54 4.65
CA GLY A 196 -6.79 -3.76 5.57
C GLY A 196 -7.83 -4.71 4.98
N VAL A 197 -8.16 -5.79 5.68
CA VAL A 197 -9.18 -6.78 5.27
C VAL A 197 -10.15 -7.05 6.41
N GLY A 198 -11.40 -6.64 6.23
CA GLY A 198 -12.49 -6.90 7.16
C GLY A 198 -13.39 -5.68 7.34
N GLU A 199 -14.47 -5.85 8.11
CA GLU A 199 -15.41 -4.77 8.42
C GLU A 199 -14.99 -3.96 9.67
N GLU A 200 -14.09 -4.51 10.49
CA GLU A 200 -13.63 -3.93 11.76
C GLU A 200 -12.15 -3.51 11.68
N VAL A 201 -11.71 -3.01 10.51
CA VAL A 201 -10.31 -2.60 10.32
C VAL A 201 -10.00 -1.38 11.19
N ASP A 202 -8.92 -1.44 11.98
CA ASP A 202 -8.38 -0.29 12.69
C ASP A 202 -7.53 0.55 11.72
N GLU A 203 -8.21 1.35 10.90
CA GLU A 203 -7.59 2.21 9.90
C GLU A 203 -6.70 3.30 10.51
N GLY A 204 -7.01 3.76 11.73
CA GLY A 204 -6.27 4.84 12.38
C GLY A 204 -4.80 4.50 12.65
N GLN A 205 -4.49 3.25 13.03
CA GLN A 205 -3.10 2.82 13.19
C GLN A 205 -2.38 2.63 11.85
N MET A 206 -3.12 2.27 10.80
CA MET A 206 -2.58 2.14 9.44
C MET A 206 -2.23 3.51 8.88
N GLU A 207 -3.15 4.49 8.98
CA GLU A 207 -2.92 5.90 8.66
C GLU A 207 -1.72 6.47 9.44
N GLU A 208 -1.58 6.16 10.74
CA GLU A 208 -0.45 6.66 11.53
C GLU A 208 0.92 6.16 11.02
N LEU A 209 1.00 4.94 10.48
CA LEU A 209 2.21 4.43 9.86
C LEU A 209 2.46 5.02 8.47
N ASP A 210 1.40 5.20 7.69
CA ASP A 210 1.45 5.80 6.37
C ASP A 210 2.00 7.23 6.44
N ASP A 211 1.38 8.07 7.26
CA ASP A 211 1.69 9.49 7.39
C ASP A 211 3.07 9.77 8.03
N MET A 212 3.74 8.75 8.56
CA MET A 212 4.92 8.92 9.43
C MET A 212 6.12 9.61 8.74
N PHE A 213 6.14 9.64 7.40
CA PHE A 213 7.20 10.26 6.58
C PHE A 213 6.77 11.51 5.82
N GLU A 214 5.52 11.97 5.92
CA GLU A 214 5.02 13.12 5.14
C GLU A 214 5.87 14.40 5.29
N GLU A 215 6.28 14.72 6.52
CA GLU A 215 7.08 15.90 6.84
C GLU A 215 8.59 15.63 6.82
N SER A 216 8.99 14.44 6.36
CA SER A 216 10.39 14.04 6.34
C SER A 216 11.17 14.73 5.22
N GLU A 217 12.31 15.33 5.59
CA GLU A 217 13.31 15.83 4.64
C GLU A 217 14.22 14.74 4.09
N LEU A 218 14.04 13.48 4.50
CA LEU A 218 14.87 12.38 4.01
C LEU A 218 14.67 12.19 2.50
N ARG A 219 15.80 12.10 1.78
CA ARG A 219 15.87 11.83 0.35
C ARG A 219 16.81 10.67 0.11
N ASP A 220 16.51 9.85 -0.90
CA ASP A 220 17.44 8.85 -1.40
C ASP A 220 18.63 9.51 -2.13
N PRO A 221 19.68 8.76 -2.52
CA PRO A 221 20.81 9.32 -3.25
C PRO A 221 20.45 9.93 -4.63
N ALA A 222 19.29 9.61 -5.18
CA ALA A 222 18.77 10.19 -6.42
C ALA A 222 17.92 11.45 -6.18
N GLY A 223 17.70 11.84 -4.91
CA GLY A 223 16.94 13.02 -4.52
C GLY A 223 15.44 12.78 -4.36
N ASN A 224 14.96 11.53 -4.42
CA ASN A 224 13.54 11.22 -4.23
C ASN A 224 13.18 11.22 -2.74
N PRO A 225 12.00 11.74 -2.34
CA PRO A 225 11.45 11.55 -0.99
C PRO A 225 11.45 10.09 -0.57
N ILE A 226 11.89 9.82 0.65
CA ILE A 226 11.80 8.48 1.23
C ILE A 226 10.49 8.41 2.02
N ASP A 227 9.58 7.62 1.47
CA ASP A 227 8.35 7.21 2.13
C ASP A 227 8.20 5.70 2.08
N LEU A 228 8.18 5.07 3.25
CA LEU A 228 8.24 3.61 3.34
C LEU A 228 6.87 2.96 3.40
N TRP A 229 5.84 3.65 3.89
CA TRP A 229 4.53 3.04 4.15
C TRP A 229 3.49 3.58 3.19
N ASP A 230 2.52 2.73 2.86
CA ASP A 230 1.23 3.08 2.25
C ASP A 230 0.19 2.22 2.96
N HIS A 231 -1.05 2.68 3.02
CA HIS A 231 -2.17 1.85 3.43
C HIS A 231 -3.29 1.85 2.39
N LYS A 232 -3.97 0.70 2.30
CA LYS A 232 -5.13 0.50 1.44
C LYS A 232 -6.15 -0.39 2.16
N LEU A 233 -7.43 -0.12 1.94
CA LEU A 233 -8.51 -1.01 2.33
C LEU A 233 -8.91 -1.90 1.15
N ALA A 234 -8.86 -3.22 1.32
CA ALA A 234 -9.18 -4.16 0.25
C ALA A 234 -10.62 -4.02 -0.28
N SER A 235 -11.53 -3.50 0.54
CA SER A 235 -12.92 -3.22 0.17
C SER A 235 -13.09 -2.01 -0.75
N GLU A 236 -12.11 -1.10 -0.78
CA GLU A 236 -12.17 0.17 -1.52
C GLU A 236 -11.32 0.13 -2.80
N MET A 237 -10.35 -0.78 -2.86
CA MET A 237 -9.50 -0.96 -4.04
C MET A 237 -10.31 -1.32 -5.28
N LYS A 238 -10.12 -0.53 -6.34
CA LYS A 238 -10.67 -0.79 -7.68
C LYS A 238 -9.67 -1.59 -8.54
N SER A 239 -8.37 -1.45 -8.27
CA SER A 239 -7.28 -2.11 -8.98
C SER A 239 -6.12 -2.50 -8.06
N LEU A 240 -5.43 -3.60 -8.37
CA LEU A 240 -4.20 -4.00 -7.66
C LEU A 240 -3.04 -3.04 -7.92
N HIS A 241 -3.09 -2.24 -9.00
CA HIS A 241 -2.07 -1.23 -9.29
C HIS A 241 -2.03 -0.12 -8.23
N GLU A 242 -3.09 0.05 -7.43
CA GLU A 242 -3.13 1.02 -6.34
C GLU A 242 -2.05 0.76 -5.28
N ILE A 243 -1.54 -0.47 -5.16
CA ILE A 243 -0.39 -0.82 -4.30
C ILE A 243 0.88 -0.06 -4.70
N PHE A 244 0.95 0.40 -5.95
CA PHE A 244 2.08 1.14 -6.48
C PHE A 244 1.82 2.65 -6.65
N ALA A 245 0.66 3.16 -6.24
CA ALA A 245 0.27 4.55 -6.53
C ALA A 245 1.31 5.57 -6.03
N GLU A 246 1.94 5.32 -4.89
CA GLU A 246 2.93 6.22 -4.28
C GLU A 246 4.36 6.07 -4.79
N VAL A 247 4.70 4.92 -5.40
CA VAL A 247 6.07 4.65 -5.86
C VAL A 247 6.33 5.18 -7.28
N VAL A 248 5.33 5.85 -7.86
CA VAL A 248 5.42 6.39 -9.22
C VAL A 248 6.32 7.63 -9.24
N SER A 249 7.37 7.59 -10.08
CA SER A 249 8.35 8.68 -10.20
C SER A 249 7.82 9.87 -11.01
N ASP A 250 8.23 11.07 -10.61
CA ASP A 250 8.01 12.33 -11.35
C ASP A 250 8.56 12.30 -12.78
N ASN A 251 9.53 11.43 -13.06
CA ASN A 251 10.22 11.37 -14.35
C ASN A 251 9.52 10.46 -15.36
N VAL A 252 8.47 9.75 -14.95
CA VAL A 252 7.73 8.86 -15.86
C VAL A 252 6.69 9.69 -16.59
N VAL A 253 6.80 9.77 -17.92
CA VAL A 253 5.82 10.43 -18.79
C VAL A 253 4.79 9.40 -19.25
N VAL A 254 3.51 9.65 -18.97
CA VAL A 254 2.40 8.72 -19.27
C VAL A 254 1.53 9.15 -20.45
N ALA A 255 1.64 10.40 -20.88
CA ALA A 255 0.99 10.88 -22.10
C ALA A 255 1.75 12.07 -22.70
N ASP A 256 1.50 12.38 -23.98
CA ASP A 256 2.20 13.46 -24.69
C ASP A 256 1.95 14.86 -24.10
N TRP A 257 0.79 15.06 -23.47
CA TRP A 257 0.42 16.32 -22.82
C TRP A 257 -0.68 16.11 -21.78
N GLY A 258 -0.88 17.10 -20.92
CA GLY A 258 -2.03 17.17 -20.03
C GLY A 258 -2.34 18.60 -19.58
N THR A 259 -3.60 18.92 -19.36
CA THR A 259 -4.05 20.23 -18.87
C THR A 259 -5.01 20.05 -17.71
N VAL A 260 -4.74 20.72 -16.60
CA VAL A 260 -5.64 20.79 -15.45
C VAL A 260 -6.59 21.98 -15.66
N LEU A 261 -7.89 21.72 -15.57
CA LEU A 261 -8.97 22.69 -15.73
C LEU A 261 -9.76 22.85 -14.43
N VAL A 262 -10.23 24.07 -14.17
CA VAL A 262 -11.24 24.38 -13.14
C VAL A 262 -12.37 25.15 -13.81
N GLY A 263 -13.61 24.64 -13.74
CA GLY A 263 -14.75 25.25 -14.43
C GLY A 263 -14.53 25.43 -15.94
N GLY A 264 -13.72 24.55 -16.56
CA GLY A 264 -13.36 24.61 -17.98
C GLY A 264 -12.20 25.56 -18.32
N ARG A 265 -11.63 26.29 -17.36
CA ARG A 265 -10.45 27.15 -17.56
C ARG A 265 -9.17 26.43 -17.17
N ALA A 266 -8.15 26.48 -18.02
CA ALA A 266 -6.82 25.95 -17.70
C ALA A 266 -6.16 26.69 -16.53
N VAL A 267 -5.69 25.93 -15.55
CA VAL A 267 -4.95 26.41 -14.38
C VAL A 267 -3.52 25.85 -14.34
N HIS A 268 -3.26 24.73 -15.00
CA HIS A 268 -1.93 24.16 -15.16
C HIS A 268 -1.83 23.36 -16.47
N THR A 269 -0.66 23.37 -17.12
CA THR A 269 -0.43 22.68 -18.39
C THR A 269 0.92 21.98 -18.37
N TYR A 270 0.90 20.69 -18.70
CA TYR A 270 2.05 19.85 -18.97
C TYR A 270 2.22 19.73 -20.48
N ALA A 271 2.99 20.64 -21.08
CA ALA A 271 3.17 20.71 -22.53
C ALA A 271 4.22 19.72 -23.07
N ASP A 272 5.18 19.33 -22.23
CA ASP A 272 6.33 18.49 -22.61
C ASP A 272 6.17 17.04 -22.09
N GLY A 273 4.93 16.54 -22.07
CA GLY A 273 4.57 15.26 -21.48
C GLY A 273 3.86 15.40 -20.13
N LEU A 274 2.79 14.62 -19.95
CA LEU A 274 2.09 14.47 -18.68
C LEU A 274 2.90 13.53 -17.78
N PRO A 275 3.46 14.00 -16.65
CA PRO A 275 4.11 13.13 -15.69
C PRO A 275 3.08 12.23 -15.00
N ALA A 276 3.53 11.07 -14.58
CA ALA A 276 2.73 10.13 -13.81
C ALA A 276 2.43 10.66 -12.40
N ARG A 277 3.28 11.53 -11.85
CA ARG A 277 3.01 12.30 -10.63
C ARG A 277 2.81 13.78 -10.94
N LEU A 278 1.57 14.23 -10.81
CA LEU A 278 1.11 15.58 -11.09
C LEU A 278 1.25 16.45 -9.85
N ARG A 279 1.69 17.70 -10.02
CA ARG A 279 1.69 18.72 -8.96
C ARG A 279 1.21 20.05 -9.49
N PHE A 280 0.13 20.58 -8.91
CA PHE A 280 -0.46 21.83 -9.34
C PHE A 280 -1.18 22.53 -8.17
N THR A 281 -1.47 23.80 -8.35
CA THR A 281 -2.23 24.61 -7.38
C THR A 281 -3.54 25.05 -8.02
N LEU A 282 -4.65 24.77 -7.34
CA LEU A 282 -5.98 25.20 -7.72
C LEU A 282 -6.30 26.56 -7.07
N PRO A 283 -7.05 27.44 -7.76
CA PRO A 283 -7.51 28.71 -7.20
C PRO A 283 -8.39 28.52 -5.96
N ALA A 284 -8.50 29.59 -5.16
CA ALA A 284 -9.33 29.57 -3.97
C ALA A 284 -10.81 29.23 -4.26
N GLY A 285 -11.40 28.40 -3.41
CA GLY A 285 -12.79 27.94 -3.55
C GLY A 285 -13.00 26.81 -4.56
N SER A 286 -11.93 26.25 -5.13
CA SER A 286 -12.04 25.08 -6.01
C SER A 286 -12.46 23.84 -5.21
N THR A 287 -13.51 23.15 -5.65
CA THR A 287 -14.01 21.90 -5.05
C THR A 287 -13.77 20.67 -5.92
N ALA A 288 -13.26 20.87 -7.15
CA ALA A 288 -12.95 19.82 -8.09
C ALA A 288 -11.92 20.34 -9.12
N PHE A 289 -11.23 19.42 -9.79
CA PHE A 289 -10.44 19.72 -10.98
C PHE A 289 -10.70 18.70 -12.08
N THR A 290 -10.45 19.08 -13.32
CA THR A 290 -10.53 18.18 -14.47
C THR A 290 -9.17 18.05 -15.12
N LEU A 291 -8.64 16.84 -15.26
CA LEU A 291 -7.48 16.57 -16.12
C LEU A 291 -7.96 16.24 -17.54
N ASP A 292 -7.46 16.99 -18.51
CA ASP A 292 -7.67 16.81 -19.95
C ASP A 292 -6.35 16.35 -20.58
N PHE A 293 -6.35 15.22 -21.29
CA PHE A 293 -5.14 14.59 -21.83
C PHE A 293 -5.50 13.71 -23.06
N PRO A 294 -4.54 13.16 -23.83
CA PRO A 294 -4.83 12.31 -24.99
C PRO A 294 -5.78 11.14 -24.72
N GLY A 295 -5.76 10.59 -23.50
CA GLY A 295 -6.60 9.47 -23.09
C GLY A 295 -8.02 9.87 -22.69
N GLY A 296 -8.35 11.16 -22.66
CA GLY A 296 -9.69 11.65 -22.38
C GLY A 296 -9.71 12.74 -21.32
N ARG A 297 -10.86 12.85 -20.64
CA ARG A 297 -11.11 13.87 -19.63
C ARG A 297 -11.72 13.26 -18.39
N VAL A 298 -11.09 13.50 -17.24
CA VAL A 298 -11.49 13.00 -15.92
C VAL A 298 -11.65 14.16 -14.96
N THR A 299 -12.72 14.17 -14.18
CA THR A 299 -12.97 15.17 -13.15
C THR A 299 -12.87 14.52 -11.78
N GLN A 300 -11.99 15.04 -10.94
CA GLN A 300 -11.82 14.60 -9.55
C GLN A 300 -12.52 15.58 -8.62
N ASP A 301 -13.42 15.06 -7.78
CA ASP A 301 -14.01 15.80 -6.67
C ASP A 301 -13.01 15.87 -5.50
N LEU A 302 -12.92 17.03 -4.84
CA LEU A 302 -12.01 17.27 -3.71
C LEU A 302 -12.74 17.47 -2.38
N ARG A 303 -14.08 17.46 -2.36
CA ARG A 303 -14.87 17.88 -1.19
C ARG A 303 -14.50 17.13 0.08
N ASP A 304 -14.32 15.82 0.01
CA ASP A 304 -13.98 15.01 1.17
C ASP A 304 -12.64 15.42 1.78
N GLY A 305 -11.61 15.66 0.94
CA GLY A 305 -10.29 16.11 1.37
C GLY A 305 -10.21 17.58 1.78
N LEU A 306 -11.24 18.39 1.49
CA LEU A 306 -11.33 19.79 1.93
C LEU A 306 -12.06 19.96 3.27
N THR A 307 -12.76 18.91 3.73
CA THR A 307 -13.54 18.93 4.98
C THR A 307 -12.82 18.33 6.18
N ARG A 308 -11.69 17.65 5.94
CA ARG A 308 -10.85 17.01 6.97
C ARG A 308 -9.81 17.98 7.52
#